data_AF-A0A382S9W6-F1
#
_entry.id   AF-A0A382S9W6-F1
#
_cell.length_a   1.000
_cell.length_b   1.000
_cell.length_c   1.000
_cell.angle_alpha   90.00
_cell.angle_beta   90.00
_cell.angle_gamma   90.00
#
_symmetry.space_group_name_H-M   'P 1'
#
loop_
_entity.id
_entity.type
_entity.pdbx_description
1 polymer ?
#
loop_
_entity_poly.entity_id
_entity_poly.type
_entity_poly.pdbx_seq_one_letter_code
_entity_poly.pdbx_strand_id
1 'polypeptide(L)'
;MSKLFGFSIEDTEPLSPNVVSPVPPNREDESDYFMSSGFFGSYVDIEGVFKTEFDLIRRYREMCLHPEVDSAIEDIVNEAIVSDTNDHPVEIDLDHLNASDGIKKKVRQEFKYILDLLDFDKKAHEIYRNWY
;
A
#
# COMPACT_ATOMS: atom_id res chain seq x y z
N MET A 1 -9.77 1.23 -19.24
CA MET A 1 -9.03 0.22 -18.45
C MET A 1 -9.75 -1.12 -18.62
N SER A 2 -9.04 -2.18 -19.00
CA SER A 2 -9.61 -3.51 -19.22
C SER A 2 -10.12 -4.11 -17.90
N LYS A 3 -11.36 -4.61 -17.88
CA LYS A 3 -11.94 -5.34 -16.74
C LYS A 3 -11.18 -6.65 -16.53
N LEU A 4 -10.19 -6.67 -15.64
CA LEU A 4 -9.71 -7.92 -15.07
C LEU A 4 -10.77 -8.43 -14.09
N PHE A 5 -11.22 -9.66 -14.29
CA PHE A 5 -12.18 -10.39 -13.44
C PHE A 5 -13.67 -10.03 -13.53
N GLY A 6 -14.16 -9.33 -14.57
CA GLY A 6 -15.60 -9.22 -14.83
C GLY A 6 -16.43 -8.45 -13.78
N PHE A 7 -15.83 -8.07 -12.66
CA PHE A 7 -16.32 -7.13 -11.67
C PHE A 7 -15.22 -6.10 -11.41
N SER A 8 -15.58 -4.83 -11.41
CA SER A 8 -14.74 -3.74 -10.88
C SER A 8 -15.34 -3.35 -9.54
N ILE A 9 -14.55 -3.40 -8.46
CA ILE A 9 -14.88 -2.72 -7.20
C ILE A 9 -14.52 -1.25 -7.42
N GLU A 10 -15.25 -0.62 -8.32
CA GLU A 10 -15.31 0.84 -8.37
C GLU A 10 -16.66 1.18 -7.78
N ASP A 11 -16.68 1.94 -6.70
CA ASP A 11 -17.89 2.60 -6.21
C ASP A 11 -18.34 3.57 -7.30
N THR A 12 -19.07 3.07 -8.30
CA THR A 12 -19.65 3.87 -9.38
C THR A 12 -20.99 4.47 -8.97
N GLU A 13 -21.23 4.66 -7.68
CA GLU A 13 -22.38 5.44 -7.23
C GLU A 13 -22.01 6.93 -7.35
N PRO A 14 -22.64 7.69 -8.26
CA PRO A 14 -22.38 9.10 -8.35
C PRO A 14 -22.82 9.76 -7.05
N LEU A 15 -21.87 10.38 -6.34
CA LEU A 15 -22.17 11.30 -5.23
C LEU A 15 -23.27 12.25 -5.67
N SER A 16 -24.35 12.32 -4.90
CA SER A 16 -25.55 13.07 -5.29
C SER A 16 -25.19 14.53 -5.65
N PRO A 17 -25.75 15.11 -6.72
CA PRO A 17 -25.33 16.41 -7.26
C PRO A 17 -25.60 17.62 -6.34
N ASN A 18 -26.16 17.39 -5.15
CA ASN A 18 -26.48 18.41 -4.15
C ASN A 18 -25.45 18.52 -3.02
N VAL A 19 -24.40 17.70 -2.99
CA VAL A 19 -23.33 17.81 -1.98
C VAL A 19 -22.19 18.65 -2.55
N VAL A 20 -22.22 19.96 -2.30
CA VAL A 20 -21.06 20.84 -2.52
C VAL A 20 -20.35 20.97 -1.18
N SER A 21 -19.25 20.26 -0.97
CA SER A 21 -18.40 20.46 0.22
C SER A 21 -17.54 21.72 0.02
N PRO A 22 -17.63 22.72 0.92
CA PRO A 22 -16.74 23.88 0.89
C PRO A 22 -15.31 23.54 1.37
N VAL A 23 -15.13 22.33 1.90
CA VAL A 23 -13.83 21.79 2.28
C VAL A 23 -13.23 21.12 1.04
N PRO A 24 -12.01 21.48 0.62
CA PRO A 24 -11.32 20.76 -0.44
C PRO A 24 -11.22 19.28 -0.06
N PRO A 25 -11.43 18.34 -1.00
CA PRO A 25 -11.33 16.93 -0.70
C PRO A 25 -9.93 16.65 -0.14
N ASN A 26 -9.87 16.16 1.09
CA ASN A 26 -8.60 15.80 1.71
C ASN A 26 -8.19 14.43 1.16
N ARG A 27 -7.37 14.43 0.11
CA ARG A 27 -6.86 13.22 -0.55
C ARG A 27 -5.41 13.02 -0.13
N GLU A 28 -5.16 12.90 1.18
CA GLU A 28 -3.80 12.91 1.77
C GLU A 28 -2.86 11.79 1.27
N ASP A 29 -3.40 10.79 0.56
CA ASP A 29 -2.66 9.63 0.06
C ASP A 29 -2.83 9.44 -1.47
N GLU A 30 -3.51 10.36 -2.17
CA GLU A 30 -3.54 10.34 -3.64
C GLU A 30 -2.50 11.30 -4.23
N SER A 31 -1.99 10.94 -5.41
CA SER A 31 -1.16 11.84 -6.22
C SER A 31 -1.99 13.05 -6.68
N ASP A 32 -1.98 14.12 -5.89
CA ASP A 32 -2.61 15.39 -6.26
C ASP A 32 -1.81 16.04 -7.40
N TYR A 33 -2.28 15.86 -8.63
CA TYR A 33 -1.79 16.63 -9.78
C TYR A 33 -2.37 18.04 -9.73
N PHE A 34 -1.73 18.94 -8.99
CA PHE A 34 -2.05 20.37 -9.08
C PHE A 34 -1.49 20.95 -10.38
N MET A 35 -2.19 20.71 -11.50
CA MET A 35 -1.93 21.45 -12.73
C MET A 35 -2.53 22.86 -12.55
N SER A 36 -1.76 23.74 -11.92
CA SER A 36 -2.04 25.18 -11.86
C SER A 36 -1.93 25.79 -13.27
N SER A 37 -3.01 25.75 -14.05
CA SER A 37 -3.09 26.57 -15.27
C SER A 37 -3.50 27.98 -14.87
N GLY A 38 -2.54 28.91 -14.80
CA GLY A 38 -2.84 30.28 -14.40
C GLY A 38 -1.72 31.29 -14.66
N PHE A 39 -1.37 31.48 -15.93
CA PHE A 39 -0.78 32.72 -16.48
C PHE A 39 0.59 33.22 -15.91
N PHE A 40 1.58 33.21 -16.79
CA PHE A 40 2.85 33.99 -16.77
C PHE A 40 4.02 33.42 -15.96
N GLY A 41 5.01 32.88 -16.69
CA GLY A 41 6.35 32.59 -16.17
C GLY A 41 6.83 31.19 -16.51
N SER A 42 7.39 31.02 -17.71
CA SER A 42 8.19 29.85 -18.06
C SER A 42 9.51 29.86 -17.28
N TYR A 43 9.46 29.69 -15.96
CA TYR A 43 10.56 29.05 -15.28
C TYR A 43 10.44 27.58 -15.62
N VAL A 44 11.28 27.15 -16.55
CA VAL A 44 11.54 25.74 -16.78
C VAL A 44 12.02 25.18 -15.45
N ASP A 45 11.15 24.41 -14.82
CA ASP A 45 11.45 23.63 -13.64
C ASP A 45 12.46 22.53 -14.05
N ILE A 46 13.76 22.81 -13.83
CA ILE A 46 14.87 21.88 -14.07
C ILE A 46 15.12 21.02 -12.81
N GLU A 47 14.40 21.24 -11.71
CA GLU A 47 14.58 20.55 -10.44
C GLU A 47 13.23 20.25 -9.78
N GLY A 48 12.67 19.06 -10.03
CA GLY A 48 11.86 18.43 -8.97
C GLY A 48 10.40 18.17 -9.27
N VAL A 49 10.11 17.48 -10.36
CA VAL A 49 9.00 16.51 -10.36
C VAL A 49 9.56 15.21 -10.91
N PHE A 50 9.59 14.16 -10.10
CA PHE A 50 9.78 12.80 -10.60
C PHE A 50 8.66 12.56 -11.62
N LYS A 51 8.98 12.60 -12.92
CA LYS A 51 7.96 12.64 -13.97
C LYS A 51 7.18 11.33 -14.08
N THR A 52 7.63 10.26 -13.44
CA THR A 52 6.94 8.96 -13.38
C THR A 52 7.28 8.22 -12.08
N GLU A 53 6.30 7.52 -11.48
CA GLU A 53 6.52 6.61 -10.32
C GLU A 53 7.58 5.53 -10.63
N PHE A 54 7.67 5.14 -11.90
CA PHE A 54 8.66 4.20 -12.40
C PHE A 54 10.11 4.68 -12.16
N ASP A 55 10.41 5.96 -12.42
CA ASP A 55 11.75 6.51 -12.18
C ASP A 55 12.08 6.58 -10.69
N LEU A 56 11.07 6.76 -9.84
CA LEU A 56 11.22 6.77 -8.38
C LEU A 56 11.54 5.36 -7.86
N ILE A 57 10.78 4.35 -8.28
CA ILE A 57 11.03 2.93 -7.95
C ILE A 57 12.42 2.51 -8.41
N ARG A 58 12.83 2.94 -9.61
CA ARG A 58 14.16 2.66 -10.13
C ARG A 58 15.26 3.25 -9.24
N ARG A 59 15.12 4.50 -8.80
CA ARG A 59 16.07 5.14 -7.88
C ARG A 59 16.11 4.43 -6.53
N TYR A 60 14.96 4.03 -5.97
CA TYR A 60 14.94 3.25 -4.73
C TYR A 60 15.71 1.94 -4.88
N ARG A 61 15.47 1.18 -5.94
CA ARG A 61 16.22 -0.06 -6.22
C ARG A 61 17.71 0.16 -6.42
N GLU A 62 18.10 1.25 -7.08
CA GLU A 62 19.51 1.63 -7.25
C GLU A 62 20.15 1.99 -5.89
N MET A 63 19.43 2.67 -5.00
CA MET A 63 19.91 3.00 -3.66
C MET A 63 20.08 1.77 -2.75
N CYS A 64 19.18 0.79 -2.84
CA CYS A 64 19.28 -0.46 -2.09
C CYS A 64 20.51 -1.30 -2.44
N LEU A 65 21.23 -1.01 -3.54
CA LEU A 65 22.47 -1.69 -3.88
C LEU A 65 23.66 -1.26 -3.01
N HIS A 66 23.55 -0.13 -2.30
CA HIS A 66 24.60 0.32 -1.40
C HIS A 66 24.59 -0.52 -0.11
N PRO A 67 25.72 -1.13 0.32
CA PRO A 67 25.74 -2.06 1.45
C PRO A 67 25.22 -1.49 2.78
N GLU A 68 25.44 -0.20 3.04
CA GLU A 68 24.96 0.47 4.26
C GLU A 68 23.45 0.70 4.23
N VAL A 69 22.90 0.97 3.04
CA VAL A 69 21.46 1.15 2.83
C VAL A 69 20.75 -0.20 2.87
N ASP A 70 21.33 -1.23 2.25
CA ASP A 70 20.82 -2.60 2.33
C ASP A 70 20.78 -3.09 3.78
N SER A 71 21.86 -2.87 4.54
CA SER A 71 21.90 -3.22 5.97
C SER A 71 20.82 -2.49 6.78
N ALA A 72 20.60 -1.20 6.52
CA ALA A 72 19.56 -0.44 7.19
C ALA A 72 18.13 -0.93 6.85
N ILE A 73 17.90 -1.32 5.59
CA ILE A 73 16.63 -1.93 5.16
C ILE A 73 16.43 -3.26 5.88
N GLU A 74 17.45 -4.12 5.91
CA GLU A 74 17.38 -5.41 6.58
C GLU A 74 17.13 -5.27 8.09
N ASP A 75 17.73 -4.30 8.77
CA ASP A 75 17.46 -4.04 10.18
C ASP A 75 15.98 -3.68 10.42
N ILE A 76 15.39 -2.82 9.57
CA ILE A 76 13.98 -2.43 9.65
C ILE A 76 13.05 -3.61 9.36
N VAL A 77 13.34 -4.38 8.31
CA VAL A 77 12.53 -5.54 7.92
C VAL A 77 12.52 -6.60 9.03
N ASN A 78 13.69 -6.87 9.64
CA ASN A 78 13.81 -7.84 10.72
C ASN A 78 13.16 -7.36 12.04
N GLU A 79 13.09 -6.05 12.29
CA GLU A 79 12.32 -5.52 13.42
C GLU A 79 10.80 -5.60 13.17
N ALA A 80 10.37 -5.35 11.94
CA ALA A 80 8.95 -5.33 11.58
C ALA A 80 8.31 -6.72 11.50
N ILE A 81 9.03 -7.70 10.93
CA ILE A 81 8.52 -9.06 10.73
C ILE A 81 9.54 -10.07 11.26
N VAL A 82 9.12 -10.81 12.27
CA VAL A 82 9.87 -11.94 12.80
C VAL A 82 9.12 -13.23 12.44
N SER A 83 9.77 -14.10 11.67
CA SER A 83 9.27 -15.47 11.44
C SER A 83 10.00 -16.44 12.36
N ASP A 84 9.28 -17.03 13.31
CA ASP A 84 9.78 -18.19 14.05
C ASP A 84 9.40 -19.47 13.31
N THR A 85 10.24 -20.49 13.42
CA THR A 85 10.02 -21.83 12.86
C THR A 85 8.74 -22.52 13.32
N ASN A 86 8.15 -22.09 14.43
CA ASN A 86 6.97 -22.71 15.05
C ASN A 86 5.74 -21.82 15.10
N ASP A 87 5.81 -20.58 14.61
CA ASP A 87 4.72 -19.61 14.76
C ASP A 87 4.41 -18.87 13.44
N HIS A 88 3.18 -18.38 13.33
CA HIS A 88 2.76 -17.56 12.19
C HIS A 88 3.18 -16.11 12.42
N PRO A 89 3.80 -15.44 11.43
CA PRO A 89 4.33 -14.08 11.61
C PRO A 89 3.24 -13.01 11.80
N VAL A 90 1.99 -13.27 11.38
CA VAL A 90 0.87 -12.34 11.50
C VAL A 90 -0.42 -13.09 11.81
N GLU A 91 -1.17 -12.58 12.79
CA GLU A 91 -2.51 -13.05 13.13
C GLU A 91 -3.50 -11.88 13.24
N ILE A 92 -4.78 -12.16 13.00
CA ILE A 92 -5.85 -11.17 13.12
C ILE A 92 -6.48 -11.19 14.52
N ASP A 93 -6.40 -10.06 15.21
CA ASP A 93 -7.12 -9.83 16.46
C ASP A 93 -8.58 -9.40 16.18
N LEU A 94 -9.53 -10.08 16.83
CA LEU A 94 -10.97 -9.84 16.69
C LEU A 94 -11.65 -9.58 18.05
N ASP A 95 -10.87 -9.17 19.06
CA ASP A 95 -11.35 -9.01 20.43
C ASP A 95 -12.34 -7.84 20.57
N HIS A 96 -12.15 -6.77 19.79
CA HIS A 96 -13.04 -5.60 19.77
C HIS A 96 -14.27 -5.76 18.87
N LEU A 97 -14.44 -6.91 18.21
CA LEU A 97 -15.57 -7.15 17.31
C LEU A 97 -16.78 -7.71 18.07
N ASN A 98 -17.89 -6.98 18.07
CA ASN A 98 -19.20 -7.42 18.60
C ASN A 98 -19.89 -8.39 17.61
N ALA A 99 -19.26 -9.53 17.32
CA ALA A 99 -19.80 -10.58 16.46
C ALA A 99 -19.80 -11.94 17.20
N SER A 100 -20.65 -12.86 16.74
CA SER A 100 -20.67 -14.24 17.24
C SER A 100 -19.33 -14.94 17.00
N ASP A 101 -18.91 -15.81 17.93
CA ASP A 101 -17.69 -16.61 17.83
C ASP A 101 -17.61 -17.43 16.54
N GLY A 102 -18.76 -17.84 15.98
CA GLY A 102 -18.82 -18.55 14.70
C GLY A 102 -18.34 -17.68 13.53
N ILE A 103 -18.64 -16.38 13.55
CA ILE A 103 -18.17 -15.43 12.53
C ILE A 103 -16.69 -15.14 12.73
N LYS A 104 -16.27 -14.90 13.98
CA LYS A 104 -14.85 -14.67 14.31
C LYS A 104 -13.97 -15.85 13.85
N LYS A 105 -14.43 -17.08 14.06
CA LYS A 105 -13.72 -18.29 13.60
C LYS A 105 -13.60 -18.34 12.08
N LYS A 106 -14.67 -18.05 11.35
CA LYS A 106 -14.64 -18.01 9.87
C LYS A 106 -13.66 -16.96 9.36
N VAL A 107 -13.68 -15.74 9.92
CA VAL A 107 -12.75 -14.68 9.53
C VAL A 107 -11.29 -15.10 9.75
N ARG A 108 -10.97 -15.73 10.88
CA ARG A 108 -9.62 -16.26 11.12
C ARG A 108 -9.21 -17.36 10.13
N GLN A 109 -10.15 -18.24 9.76
CA GLN A 109 -9.89 -19.31 8.78
C GLN A 109 -9.63 -18.75 7.38
N GLU A 110 -10.43 -17.78 6.94
CA GLU A 110 -10.23 -17.13 5.65
C GLU A 110 -8.94 -16.30 5.63
N PHE A 111 -8.61 -15.63 6.74
CA PHE A 111 -7.34 -14.90 6.85
C PHE A 111 -6.13 -15.84 6.73
N LYS A 112 -6.16 -16.99 7.42
CA LYS A 112 -5.12 -18.01 7.28
C LYS A 112 -5.03 -18.54 5.84
N TYR A 113 -6.17 -18.77 5.19
CA TYR A 113 -6.19 -19.20 3.80
C TYR A 113 -5.54 -18.18 2.85
N ILE A 114 -5.73 -16.88 3.08
CA ILE A 114 -5.06 -15.81 2.31
C ILE A 114 -3.54 -15.84 2.55
N LEU A 115 -3.10 -16.01 3.80
CA LEU A 115 -1.67 -16.13 4.12
C LEU A 115 -1.03 -17.35 3.46
N ASP A 116 -1.75 -18.49 3.44
CA ASP A 116 -1.30 -19.71 2.77
C ASP A 116 -1.19 -19.50 1.25
N LEU A 117 -2.13 -18.78 0.61
CA LEU A 117 -2.08 -18.47 -0.82
C LEU A 117 -0.86 -17.59 -1.20
N LEU A 118 -0.44 -16.71 -0.30
CA LEU A 118 0.72 -15.84 -0.48
C LEU A 118 2.04 -16.52 -0.09
N ASP A 119 2.00 -17.76 0.43
CA ASP A 119 3.14 -18.43 1.08
C ASP A 119 3.82 -17.51 2.12
N PHE A 120 3.02 -16.77 2.88
CA PHE A 120 3.53 -15.69 3.72
C PHE A 120 4.50 -16.20 4.79
N ASP A 121 4.25 -17.38 5.37
CA ASP A 121 5.15 -18.01 6.35
C ASP A 121 6.61 -18.16 5.87
N LYS A 122 6.85 -18.25 4.55
CA LYS A 122 8.20 -18.39 3.97
C LYS A 122 8.70 -17.13 3.29
N LYS A 123 7.80 -16.34 2.71
CA LYS A 123 8.15 -15.18 1.87
C LYS A 123 7.86 -13.83 2.52
N ALA A 124 7.38 -13.78 3.76
CA ALA A 124 7.02 -12.53 4.44
C ALA A 124 8.15 -11.49 4.39
N HIS A 125 9.39 -11.91 4.66
CA HIS A 125 10.56 -11.04 4.60
C HIS A 125 10.74 -10.39 3.22
N GLU A 126 10.66 -11.16 2.14
CA GLU A 126 10.81 -10.67 0.78
C GLU A 126 9.63 -9.78 0.35
N ILE A 127 8.40 -10.17 0.71
CA ILE A 127 7.19 -9.41 0.38
C ILE A 127 7.24 -8.04 1.04
N TYR A 128 7.61 -7.97 2.32
CA TYR A 128 7.71 -6.71 3.05
C TYR A 128 8.88 -5.86 2.57
N ARG A 129 10.04 -6.46 2.29
CA ARG A 129 11.21 -5.76 1.72
C ARG A 129 10.94 -5.16 0.34
N ASN A 130 10.05 -5.75 -0.46
CA ASN A 130 9.67 -5.19 -1.75
C ASN A 130 8.62 -4.09 -1.66
N TRP A 131 7.84 -4.09 -0.57
CA TRP A 131 6.85 -3.04 -0.28
C TRP A 131 7.53 -1.81 0.33
N TYR A 132 8.49 -2.03 1.23
CA TYR A 132 9.37 -1.02 1.79
C TYR A 132 10.32 -0.43 0.74
#